data_AF-A0A1Q9S183-F1
#
_entry.id   AF-A0A1Q9S183-F1
#
_cell.length_a   1.000
_cell.length_b   1.000
_cell.length_c   1.000
_cell.angle_alpha   90.00
_cell.angle_beta   90.00
_cell.angle_gamma   90.00
#
_symmetry.space_group_name_H-M   'P 1'
#
loop_
_entity.id
_entity.type
_entity.pdbx_description
1 polymer ?
#
loop_
_entity_poly.entity_id
_entity_poly.type
_entity_poly.pdbx_seq_one_letter_code
_entity_poly.pdbx_strand_id
1 'polypeptide(L)'
;MGSTARRGIDALGNVLRIVGMLIVTVLVVHIVLTLLGANPENGLTQLIRDAADTFNLGLSDLFLPQDPRLAVVLNYGTAALIWFAITTVVVRLVRRIP
;
A
#
# COMPACT_ATOMS: atom_id res chain seq x y z
N MET A 1 13.41 -34.30 -4.11
CA MET A 1 12.15 -33.52 -3.94
C MET A 1 12.36 -32.05 -3.51
N GLY A 2 13.59 -31.50 -3.46
CA GLY A 2 13.84 -30.13 -2.96
C GLY A 2 13.73 -28.97 -3.98
N SER A 3 13.71 -29.24 -5.28
CA SER A 3 13.68 -28.19 -6.32
C SER A 3 12.29 -27.60 -6.56
N THR A 4 11.23 -28.40 -6.45
CA THR A 4 9.85 -27.96 -6.70
C THR A 4 9.31 -27.13 -5.54
N ALA A 5 9.61 -27.53 -4.29
CA ALA A 5 9.19 -26.80 -3.09
C ALA A 5 9.82 -25.40 -3.02
N ARG A 6 11.14 -25.28 -3.29
CA ARG A 6 11.82 -23.97 -3.35
C ARG A 6 11.25 -23.04 -4.43
N ARG A 7 11.00 -23.55 -5.64
CA ARG A 7 10.35 -22.76 -6.70
C ARG A 7 8.97 -22.25 -6.29
N GLY A 8 8.19 -23.06 -5.55
CA GLY A 8 6.89 -22.67 -5.03
C GLY A 8 6.99 -21.55 -3.98
N ILE A 9 7.93 -21.65 -3.04
CA ILE A 9 8.18 -20.62 -2.01
C ILE A 9 8.65 -19.31 -2.66
N ASP A 10 9.54 -19.39 -3.66
CA ASP A 10 10.01 -18.22 -4.40
C ASP A 10 8.89 -17.52 -5.17
N ALA A 11 8.02 -18.31 -5.83
CA ALA A 11 6.85 -17.80 -6.52
C ALA A 11 5.88 -17.11 -5.54
N LEU A 12 5.57 -17.75 -4.40
CA LEU A 12 4.72 -17.17 -3.36
C LEU A 12 5.31 -15.85 -2.83
N GLY A 13 6.61 -15.83 -2.52
CA GLY A 13 7.30 -14.63 -2.06
C GLY A 13 7.25 -13.50 -3.09
N ASN A 14 7.31 -13.81 -4.39
CA ASN A 14 7.14 -12.81 -5.44
C ASN A 14 5.70 -12.29 -5.53
N VAL A 15 4.70 -13.17 -5.45
CA VAL A 15 3.29 -12.75 -5.46
C VAL A 15 2.99 -11.81 -4.29
N LEU A 16 3.42 -12.17 -3.08
CA LEU A 16 3.23 -11.34 -1.88
C LEU A 16 3.92 -9.96 -2.03
N ARG A 17 5.11 -9.94 -2.64
CA ARG A 17 5.80 -8.68 -2.95
C ARG A 17 4.99 -7.82 -3.91
N ILE A 18 4.46 -8.40 -4.99
CA ILE A 18 3.68 -7.67 -5.99
C ILE A 18 2.41 -7.10 -5.35
N VAL A 19 1.66 -7.91 -4.59
CA VAL A 19 0.45 -7.47 -3.90
C VAL A 19 0.75 -6.30 -2.95
N GLY A 20 1.78 -6.44 -2.11
CA GLY A 20 2.18 -5.38 -1.19
C GLY A 20 2.60 -4.09 -1.91
N MET A 21 3.36 -4.20 -3.01
CA MET A 21 3.74 -3.03 -3.83
C MET A 21 2.54 -2.37 -4.52
N LEU A 22 1.54 -3.15 -4.95
CA LEU A 22 0.31 -2.60 -5.53
C LEU A 22 -0.47 -1.78 -4.50
N ILE A 23 -0.57 -2.27 -3.26
CA ILE A 23 -1.23 -1.53 -2.17
C ILE A 23 -0.51 -0.20 -1.90
N VAL A 24 0.82 -0.25 -1.75
CA VAL A 24 1.64 0.97 -1.59
C VAL A 24 1.43 1.93 -2.77
N THR A 25 1.38 1.40 -3.99
CA THR A 25 1.16 2.21 -5.20
C THR A 25 -0.20 2.90 -5.16
N VAL A 26 -1.28 2.20 -4.78
CA VAL A 26 -2.61 2.79 -4.64
C VAL A 26 -2.60 3.95 -3.66
N LEU A 27 -1.98 3.77 -2.49
CA LEU A 27 -1.87 4.82 -1.46
C LEU A 27 -1.09 6.04 -1.99
N VAL A 28 0.04 5.81 -2.66
CA VAL A 28 0.85 6.89 -3.25
C VAL A 28 0.09 7.62 -4.36
N VAL A 29 -0.60 6.89 -5.24
CA VAL A 29 -1.43 7.49 -6.30
C VAL A 29 -2.55 8.33 -5.70
N HIS A 30 -3.20 7.86 -4.64
CA HIS A 30 -4.22 8.64 -3.92
C HIS A 30 -3.66 9.97 -3.39
N ILE A 31 -2.47 9.94 -2.79
CA ILE A 31 -1.78 11.15 -2.31
C ILE A 31 -1.48 12.09 -3.48
N VAL A 32 -0.88 11.59 -4.56
CA VAL A 32 -0.53 12.39 -5.74
C VAL A 32 -1.77 13.02 -6.38
N LEU A 33 -2.83 12.25 -6.61
CA LEU A 33 -4.09 12.77 -7.14
C LEU A 33 -4.66 13.88 -6.25
N THR A 34 -4.63 13.69 -4.94
CA THR A 34 -5.11 14.71 -3.99
C THR A 34 -4.25 15.98 -4.02
N LEU A 35 -2.92 15.84 -4.06
CA LEU A 35 -1.99 16.98 -4.12
C LEU A 35 -2.09 17.75 -5.44
N LEU A 36 -2.30 17.05 -6.55
CA LEU A 36 -2.50 17.65 -7.87
C LEU A 36 -3.90 18.24 -8.06
N GLY A 37 -4.80 18.08 -7.08
CA GLY A 37 -6.16 18.61 -7.15
C GLY A 37 -7.02 17.88 -8.19
N ALA A 38 -6.85 16.56 -8.33
CA ALA A 38 -7.65 15.74 -9.22
C ALA A 38 -9.14 15.89 -8.91
N ASN A 39 -9.97 15.91 -9.96
CA ASN A 39 -11.42 16.06 -9.83
C ASN A 39 -12.01 14.90 -8.98
N PRO A 40 -12.64 15.17 -7.82
CA PRO A 40 -13.23 14.14 -6.96
C PRO A 40 -14.46 13.47 -7.59
N GLU A 41 -15.10 14.10 -8.57
CA GLU A 41 -16.23 13.53 -9.32
C GLU A 41 -15.77 12.61 -10.46
N ASN A 42 -14.47 12.48 -10.69
CA ASN A 42 -13.94 11.53 -11.66
C ASN A 42 -13.95 10.11 -11.08
N GLY A 43 -14.52 9.16 -11.82
CA GLY A 43 -14.62 7.76 -11.38
C GLY A 43 -13.28 7.11 -11.05
N LEU A 44 -12.18 7.52 -11.69
CA LEU A 44 -10.84 6.99 -11.39
C LEU A 44 -10.32 7.53 -10.06
N THR A 45 -10.55 8.81 -9.76
CA THR A 45 -10.23 9.41 -8.45
C THR A 45 -11.01 8.73 -7.33
N GLN A 46 -12.30 8.46 -7.54
CA GLN A 46 -13.15 7.76 -6.56
C GLN A 46 -12.66 6.34 -6.32
N LEU A 47 -12.41 5.57 -7.39
CA LEU A 47 -11.90 4.21 -7.29
C LEU A 47 -10.59 4.14 -6.49
N ILE A 48 -9.66 5.05 -6.76
CA ILE A 48 -8.39 5.10 -6.03
C ILE A 48 -8.59 5.52 -4.57
N ARG A 49 -9.51 6.45 -4.29
CA ARG A 49 -9.85 6.86 -2.92
C ARG A 49 -10.43 5.70 -2.12
N ASP A 50 -11.41 5.00 -2.65
CA ASP A 50 -12.05 3.87 -1.97
C ASP A 50 -11.05 2.73 -1.71
N ALA A 51 -10.18 2.46 -2.68
CA ALA A 51 -9.10 1.50 -2.52
C ALA A 51 -8.09 1.96 -1.46
N ALA A 52 -7.69 3.23 -1.45
CA ALA A 52 -6.79 3.78 -0.45
C ALA A 52 -7.40 3.72 0.96
N ASP A 53 -8.69 4.04 1.12
CA ASP A 53 -9.41 3.97 2.39
C ASP A 53 -9.46 2.54 2.94
N THR A 54 -9.69 1.56 2.05
CA THR A 54 -9.65 0.13 2.40
C THR A 54 -8.27 -0.28 2.95
N PHE A 55 -7.19 0.27 2.37
CA PHE A 55 -5.83 -0.09 2.74
C PHE A 55 -5.18 0.87 3.75
N ASN A 56 -5.89 1.88 4.25
CA ASN A 56 -5.31 2.87 5.16
C ASN A 56 -5.04 2.33 6.58
N LEU A 57 -5.42 1.08 6.87
CA LEU A 57 -5.22 0.44 8.18
C LEU A 57 -5.88 1.21 9.35
N GLY A 58 -6.89 2.04 9.06
CA GLY A 58 -7.55 2.91 10.05
C GLY A 58 -6.76 4.15 10.46
N LEU A 59 -5.72 4.53 9.71
CA LEU A 59 -4.84 5.66 10.04
C LEU A 59 -5.35 7.02 9.52
N SER A 60 -6.58 7.09 8.98
CA SER A 60 -7.14 8.29 8.34
C SER A 60 -7.17 9.53 9.24
N ASP A 61 -7.27 9.32 10.56
CA ASP A 61 -7.39 10.37 11.56
C ASP A 61 -6.19 10.38 12.53
N LEU A 62 -5.09 9.71 12.16
CA LEU A 62 -3.87 9.66 12.99
C LEU A 62 -3.26 11.06 13.18
N PHE A 63 -3.24 11.84 12.12
CA PHE A 63 -2.79 13.22 12.10
C PHE A 63 -3.93 14.13 11.65
N LEU A 64 -4.20 15.19 12.43
CA LEU A 64 -5.30 16.13 12.21
C LEU A 64 -4.77 17.57 11.97
N PRO A 65 -3.96 17.80 10.92
CA PRO A 65 -3.51 19.15 10.59
C PRO A 65 -4.67 20.00 10.05
N GLN A 66 -4.53 21.32 10.14
CA GLN A 66 -5.54 22.25 9.61
C GLN A 66 -5.65 22.23 8.09
N ASP A 67 -4.56 21.90 7.38
CA ASP A 67 -4.55 21.75 5.92
C ASP A 67 -5.00 20.32 5.54
N PRO A 68 -6.14 20.17 4.82
CA PRO A 68 -6.63 18.86 4.39
C PRO A 68 -5.66 18.10 3.48
N ARG A 69 -4.85 18.79 2.67
CA ARG A 69 -3.86 18.13 1.80
C ARG A 69 -2.74 17.53 2.61
N LEU A 70 -2.30 18.26 3.65
CA LEU A 70 -1.28 17.77 4.56
C LEU A 70 -1.79 16.56 5.37
N ALA A 71 -3.07 16.55 5.75
CA ALA A 71 -3.68 15.40 6.42
C ALA A 71 -3.57 14.14 5.55
N VAL A 72 -3.92 14.24 4.27
CA VAL A 72 -3.84 13.11 3.32
C VAL A 72 -2.41 12.61 3.18
N VAL A 73 -1.43 13.51 3.02
CA VAL A 73 -0.02 13.13 2.91
C VAL A 73 0.46 12.39 4.17
N LEU A 74 0.14 12.90 5.36
CA LEU A 74 0.62 12.32 6.60
C LEU A 74 -0.04 10.97 6.89
N ASN A 75 -1.37 10.88 6.77
CA ASN A 75 -2.12 9.69 7.14
C ASN A 75 -1.89 8.55 6.13
N TYR A 76 -2.14 8.80 4.84
CA TYR A 76 -1.96 7.78 3.81
C TYR A 76 -0.49 7.52 3.51
N GLY A 77 0.39 8.51 3.69
CA GLY A 77 1.84 8.32 3.58
C GLY A 77 2.38 7.40 4.67
N THR A 78 1.89 7.56 5.90
CA THR A 78 2.22 6.64 7.00
C THR A 78 1.70 5.23 6.72
N ALA A 79 0.47 5.09 6.23
CA ALA A 79 -0.07 3.79 5.81
C ALA A 79 0.78 3.15 4.71
N ALA A 80 1.25 3.92 3.73
CA ALA A 80 2.11 3.43 2.66
C ALA A 80 3.44 2.91 3.21
N LEU A 81 4.06 3.61 4.15
CA LEU A 81 5.30 3.17 4.81
C LEU A 81 5.08 1.89 5.61
N ILE A 82 3.96 1.76 6.32
CA ILE A 82 3.62 0.55 7.08
C ILE A 82 3.41 -0.63 6.14
N TRP A 83 2.66 -0.46 5.05
CA TRP A 83 2.49 -1.52 4.05
C TRP A 83 3.81 -1.94 3.41
N PHE A 84 4.69 -0.99 3.12
CA PHE A 84 6.02 -1.30 2.61
C PHE A 84 6.85 -2.12 3.62
N ALA A 85 6.79 -1.75 4.90
CA ALA A 85 7.45 -2.50 5.98
C ALA A 85 6.88 -3.91 6.14
N ILE A 86 5.54 -4.05 6.20
CA ILE A 86 4.83 -5.34 6.29
C ILE A 86 5.24 -6.22 5.11
N THR A 87 5.18 -5.71 3.89
CA THR A 87 5.55 -6.45 2.68
C THR A 87 6.99 -6.94 2.75
N THR A 88 7.91 -6.08 3.17
CA THR A 88 9.33 -6.43 3.30
C THR A 88 9.54 -7.54 4.33
N VAL A 89 8.89 -7.45 5.49
CA VAL A 89 8.97 -8.46 6.56
C VAL A 89 8.37 -9.78 6.09
N VAL A 90 7.14 -9.77 5.55
CA VAL A 90 6.44 -10.98 5.08
C VAL A 90 7.24 -11.71 4.00
N VAL A 91 7.71 -10.99 2.99
CA VAL A 91 8.52 -11.58 1.90
C VAL A 91 9.82 -12.17 2.44
N ARG A 92 10.48 -11.48 3.39
CA ARG A 92 11.71 -11.98 4.02
C ARG A 92 11.45 -13.23 4.86
N LEU A 93 10.33 -13.30 5.58
CA LEU A 93 9.96 -14.46 6.38
C LEU A 93 9.64 -15.67 5.50
N VAL A 94 8.85 -15.51 4.44
CA VAL A 94 8.51 -16.58 3.50
C VAL A 94 9.77 -17.18 2.87
N ARG A 95 10.72 -16.34 2.45
CA ARG A 95 11.98 -16.79 1.85
C ARG A 95 12.96 -17.41 2.84
N ARG A 96 12.71 -17.32 4.15
CA ARG A 96 13.53 -17.94 5.21
C ARG A 96 13.04 -19.33 5.61
N ILE A 97 11.87 -19.75 5.15
CA ILE A 97 11.35 -21.09 5.44
C ILE A 97 12.11 -22.09 4.54
N PRO A 98 12.82 -23.08 5.12
CA PRO A 98 13.64 -24.04 4.38
C PRO A 98 12.84 -25.03 3.52
#